data_AF-A0A3S0BCX0-F1
#
_entry.id   AF-A0A3S0BCX0-F1
#
_cell.length_a   1.000
_cell.length_b   1.000
_cell.length_c   1.000
_cell.angle_alpha   90.00
_cell.angle_beta   90.00
_cell.angle_gamma   90.00
#
_symmetry.space_group_name_H-M   'P 1'
#
loop_
_entity.id
_entity.type
_entity.pdbx_description
1 polymer ?
#
loop_
_entity_poly.entity_id
_entity_poly.type
_entity_poly.pdbx_seq_one_letter_code
_entity_poly.pdbx_strand_id
1 'polypeptide(L)'
;MESITAANSALRINDIVYDNSTFFVVGYAGYIGYSSNANDWKRATTPNRNQVNALTFGSGKYIAVGNGGVLWTSTNGIQWDEVPSANVLNLAGAKISLSTYNINSIVYDTQDGFVAVGNHGLVMKSADGVMWAVGNSSYDDYDGITQLN
;
A
#
# COMPACT_ATOMS: atom_id res chain seq x y z
N MET A 1 6.04 35.77 10.40
CA MET A 1 5.09 34.64 10.44
C MET A 1 4.48 34.57 9.06
N GLU A 2 5.16 33.92 8.13
CA GLU A 2 4.70 33.85 6.74
C GLU A 2 3.66 32.74 6.63
N SER A 3 2.43 33.15 6.38
CA SER A 3 1.33 32.27 6.01
C SER A 3 1.69 31.55 4.71
N ILE A 4 1.63 30.21 4.72
CA ILE A 4 1.69 29.41 3.51
C ILE A 4 0.46 29.76 2.65
N THR A 5 0.65 30.65 1.68
CA THR A 5 -0.16 30.75 0.48
C THR A 5 0.66 30.18 -0.67
N ALA A 6 0.44 28.90 -0.98
CA ALA A 6 0.93 28.29 -2.21
C ALA A 6 -0.15 27.34 -2.77
N ALA A 7 -0.73 27.77 -3.89
CA ALA A 7 -1.52 27.03 -4.87
C ALA A 7 -2.12 25.69 -4.40
N ASN A 8 -3.34 25.75 -3.88
CA ASN A 8 -4.16 24.57 -3.63
C ASN A 8 -4.69 24.03 -4.97
N SER A 9 -3.82 23.44 -5.80
CA SER A 9 -4.28 22.34 -6.65
C SER A 9 -4.66 21.24 -5.66
N ALA A 10 -5.92 21.25 -5.24
CA ALA A 10 -6.45 20.48 -4.11
C ALA A 10 -5.74 19.13 -3.98
N LEU A 11 -4.81 19.03 -3.02
CA LEU A 11 -4.15 17.77 -2.71
C LEU A 11 -5.25 16.82 -2.26
N ARG A 12 -5.70 15.96 -3.17
CA ARG A 12 -6.71 14.95 -2.86
C ARG A 12 -6.03 13.90 -2.02
N ILE A 13 -6.36 13.90 -0.74
CA ILE A 13 -5.98 12.85 0.21
C ILE A 13 -7.02 11.73 0.12
N ASN A 14 -6.55 10.49 0.05
CA ASN A 14 -7.36 9.30 -0.08
C ASN A 14 -7.45 8.50 1.22
N ASP A 15 -6.40 8.54 2.05
CA ASP A 15 -6.31 7.74 3.28
C ASP A 15 -5.37 8.37 4.32
N ILE A 16 -5.54 8.00 5.59
CA ILE A 16 -4.73 8.43 6.73
C ILE A 16 -4.46 7.28 7.70
N VAL A 17 -3.21 7.15 8.16
CA VAL A 17 -2.77 6.13 9.13
C VAL A 17 -1.95 6.77 10.24
N TYR A 18 -2.00 6.19 11.44
CA TYR A 18 -1.17 6.58 12.57
C TYR A 18 -0.39 5.35 13.09
N ASP A 19 0.94 5.45 13.14
CA ASP A 19 1.85 4.33 13.50
C ASP A 19 2.21 4.27 15.00
N ASN A 20 1.45 4.97 15.85
CA ASN A 20 1.73 5.29 17.27
C ASN A 20 2.71 6.44 17.53
N SER A 21 3.26 7.08 16.50
CA SER A 21 4.19 8.22 16.63
C SER A 21 3.99 9.31 15.57
N THR A 22 3.61 8.90 14.37
CA THR A 22 3.60 9.68 13.14
C THR A 22 2.30 9.41 12.41
N PHE A 23 1.63 10.49 12.02
CA PHE A 23 0.51 10.50 11.08
C PHE A 23 1.05 10.46 9.66
N PHE A 24 0.47 9.60 8.83
CA PHE A 24 0.73 9.52 7.40
C PHE A 24 -0.55 9.77 6.63
N VAL A 25 -0.48 10.54 5.56
CA VAL A 25 -1.57 10.76 4.61
C VAL A 25 -1.09 10.39 3.22
N VAL A 26 -1.97 9.82 2.40
CA VAL A 26 -1.62 9.45 1.02
C VAL A 26 -2.63 10.00 0.02
N GLY A 27 -2.22 10.21 -1.23
CA GLY A 27 -3.11 10.83 -2.20
C GLY A 27 -2.60 10.96 -3.63
N TYR A 28 -3.16 11.96 -4.31
CA TYR A 28 -2.90 12.23 -5.73
C TYR A 28 -1.42 12.52 -6.02
N ALA A 29 -0.99 12.19 -7.24
CA ALA A 29 0.36 12.47 -7.76
C ALA A 29 1.52 11.90 -6.90
N GLY A 30 1.37 10.69 -6.36
CA GLY A 30 2.36 10.01 -5.52
C GLY A 30 2.62 10.73 -4.20
N TYR A 31 1.63 11.46 -3.68
CA TYR A 31 1.78 12.19 -2.44
C TYR A 31 1.69 11.23 -1.25
N ILE A 32 2.74 11.21 -0.44
CA ILE A 32 2.74 10.67 0.91
C ILE A 32 3.23 11.79 1.82
N GLY A 33 2.38 12.24 2.73
CA GLY A 33 2.68 13.24 3.75
C GLY A 33 2.87 12.57 5.10
N TYR A 34 3.77 13.08 5.92
CA TYR A 34 3.97 12.60 7.29
C TYR A 34 4.11 13.76 8.28
N SER A 35 3.63 13.54 9.51
CA SER A 35 3.61 14.55 10.58
C SER A 35 3.61 13.89 11.97
N SER A 36 4.34 14.44 12.93
CA SER A 36 4.25 13.99 14.33
C SER A 36 3.16 14.70 15.15
N ASN A 37 2.58 15.78 14.61
CA ASN A 37 1.66 16.66 15.35
C ASN A 37 0.38 17.02 14.57
N ALA A 38 0.19 16.45 13.38
CA ALA A 38 -0.92 16.71 12.44
C ALA A 38 -1.09 18.18 11.98
N ASN A 39 -0.19 19.08 12.37
CA ASN A 39 -0.20 20.50 11.98
C ASN A 39 0.87 20.78 10.93
N ASP A 40 2.06 20.22 11.11
CA ASP A 40 3.20 20.40 10.22
C ASP A 40 3.43 19.14 9.38
N TRP A 41 3.25 19.26 8.07
CA TRP A 41 3.33 18.12 7.15
C TRP A 41 4.58 18.20 6.28
N LYS A 42 5.29 17.07 6.18
CA LYS A 42 6.44 16.88 5.30
C LYS A 42 6.08 15.88 4.21
N ARG A 43 6.64 16.06 3.01
CA ARG A 43 6.44 15.13 1.89
C ARG A 43 7.53 14.06 1.89
N ALA A 44 7.15 12.79 1.82
CA ALA A 44 8.06 11.67 1.64
C ALA A 44 8.56 11.57 0.19
N THR A 45 9.70 10.91 0.00
CA THR A 45 10.23 10.58 -1.33
C THR A 45 9.56 9.30 -1.83
N THR A 46 8.96 9.36 -3.02
CA THR A 46 8.25 8.23 -3.64
C THR A 46 8.85 7.85 -4.98
N PRO A 47 8.75 6.57 -5.42
CA PRO A 47 9.34 6.09 -6.67
C PRO A 47 8.83 6.82 -7.92
N ASN A 48 7.55 7.17 -7.93
CA ASN A 48 6.91 7.86 -9.05
C ASN A 48 5.67 8.66 -8.59
N ARG A 49 4.97 9.29 -9.55
CA ARG A 49 3.82 10.16 -9.29
C ARG A 49 2.46 9.48 -9.47
N ASN A 50 2.39 8.15 -9.48
CA ASN A 50 1.10 7.46 -9.53
C ASN A 50 0.30 7.71 -8.24
N GLN A 51 -1.03 7.75 -8.36
CA GLN A 51 -1.89 7.99 -7.21
C GLN A 51 -1.78 6.85 -6.18
N VAL A 52 -1.59 7.22 -4.92
CA VAL A 52 -1.64 6.29 -3.79
C VAL A 52 -3.05 6.33 -3.21
N ASN A 53 -3.67 5.17 -3.07
CA ASN A 53 -5.04 5.03 -2.61
C ASN A 53 -5.14 4.67 -1.13
N ALA A 54 -4.23 3.83 -0.64
CA ALA A 54 -4.22 3.39 0.76
C ALA A 54 -2.80 3.10 1.25
N LEU A 55 -2.63 3.15 2.56
CA LEU A 55 -1.38 2.82 3.24
C LEU A 55 -1.69 1.97 4.48
N THR A 56 -0.76 1.10 4.88
CA THR A 56 -0.81 0.43 6.18
C THR A 56 0.58 0.28 6.77
N PHE A 57 0.66 0.01 8.07
CA PHE A 57 1.88 -0.33 8.79
C PHE A 57 1.70 -1.62 9.58
N GLY A 58 2.63 -2.55 9.45
CA GLY A 58 2.59 -3.85 10.09
C GLY A 58 3.92 -4.58 9.95
N SER A 59 4.22 -5.52 10.84
CA SER A 59 5.48 -6.29 10.81
C SER A 59 6.76 -5.43 10.62
N GLY A 60 6.77 -4.19 11.13
CA GLY A 60 7.90 -3.26 10.98
C GLY A 60 8.07 -2.64 9.59
N LYS A 61 7.06 -2.69 8.72
CA LYS A 61 7.07 -2.11 7.37
C LYS A 61 5.80 -1.33 7.08
N TYR A 62 5.97 -0.28 6.29
CA TYR A 62 4.88 0.43 5.65
C TYR A 62 4.66 -0.14 4.26
N ILE A 63 3.40 -0.28 3.87
CA ILE A 63 3.00 -0.66 2.52
C ILE A 63 2.01 0.36 1.99
N ALA A 64 2.27 0.90 0.81
CA ALA A 64 1.39 1.81 0.11
C ALA A 64 0.92 1.18 -1.21
N VAL A 65 -0.37 1.30 -1.48
CA VAL A 65 -1.00 0.72 -2.67
C VAL A 65 -1.80 1.76 -3.45
N GLY A 66 -1.94 1.57 -4.77
CA GLY A 66 -2.60 2.59 -5.59
C GLY A 66 -2.84 2.24 -7.05
N ASN A 67 -3.00 3.28 -7.86
CA ASN A 67 -3.34 3.17 -9.28
C ASN A 67 -2.17 2.69 -10.13
N GLY A 68 -2.45 1.93 -11.19
CA GLY A 68 -1.41 1.41 -12.09
C GLY A 68 -0.46 0.43 -11.41
N GLY A 69 -0.96 -0.33 -10.44
CA GLY A 69 -0.19 -1.35 -9.72
C GLY A 69 0.80 -0.79 -8.71
N VAL A 70 0.60 0.45 -8.21
CA VAL A 70 1.41 0.99 -7.12
C VAL A 70 1.41 0.00 -5.97
N LEU A 71 2.60 -0.51 -5.65
CA LEU A 71 2.90 -1.38 -4.54
C LEU A 71 4.29 -0.98 -4.03
N TRP A 72 4.31 -0.13 -3.01
CA TRP A 72 5.54 0.43 -2.46
C TRP A 72 5.74 -0.02 -1.02
N THR A 73 7.00 -0.15 -0.62
CA THR A 73 7.38 -0.49 0.75
C THR A 73 8.33 0.54 1.32
N SER A 74 8.31 0.68 2.65
CA SER A 74 9.26 1.47 3.41
C SER A 74 9.46 0.88 4.80
N THR A 75 10.63 1.09 5.39
CA THR A 75 10.90 0.79 6.80
C THR A 75 10.76 2.01 7.71
N ASN A 76 10.62 3.20 7.15
CA ASN A 76 10.59 4.46 7.91
C ASN A 76 9.47 5.43 7.50
N GLY A 77 8.68 5.10 6.47
CA GLY A 77 7.58 5.92 5.97
C GLY A 77 8.00 7.20 5.23
N ILE A 78 9.30 7.46 5.10
CA ILE A 78 9.88 8.70 4.55
C ILE A 78 10.55 8.46 3.19
N GLN A 79 11.23 7.32 3.03
CA GLN A 79 11.80 6.87 1.76
C GLN A 79 11.10 5.59 1.32
N TRP A 80 10.60 5.58 0.09
CA TRP A 80 9.78 4.50 -0.44
C TRP A 80 10.43 3.87 -1.67
N ASP A 81 10.37 2.55 -1.72
CA ASP A 81 10.84 1.75 -2.83
C ASP A 81 9.68 0.98 -3.48
N GLU A 82 9.77 0.76 -4.79
CA GLU A 82 8.82 -0.10 -5.50
C GLU A 82 9.10 -1.57 -5.19
N VAL A 83 8.06 -2.34 -4.87
CA VAL A 83 8.18 -3.79 -4.77
C VAL A 83 8.38 -4.35 -6.18
N PRO A 84 9.48 -5.09 -6.45
CA PRO A 84 9.75 -5.60 -7.78
C PRO A 84 8.61 -6.49 -8.30
N SER A 85 8.25 -6.37 -9.58
CA SER A 85 7.25 -7.24 -10.21
C SER A 85 7.62 -8.72 -10.17
N ALA A 86 8.92 -9.04 -10.05
CA ALA A 86 9.41 -10.40 -9.84
C ALA A 86 8.94 -11.02 -8.50
N ASN A 87 8.51 -10.20 -7.55
CA ASN A 87 8.03 -10.61 -6.24
C ASN A 87 6.50 -10.74 -6.16
N VAL A 88 5.80 -10.58 -7.29
CA VAL A 88 4.34 -10.72 -7.36
C VAL A 88 4.00 -11.95 -8.19
N LEU A 89 3.40 -12.96 -7.55
CA LEU A 89 3.12 -14.27 -8.13
C LEU A 89 1.62 -14.56 -8.10
N ASN A 90 1.10 -15.32 -9.08
CA ASN A 90 -0.23 -15.93 -8.98
C ASN A 90 -0.21 -17.20 -8.10
N LEU A 91 -1.38 -17.80 -7.90
CA LEU A 91 -1.52 -19.07 -7.17
C LEU A 91 -0.73 -20.24 -7.77
N ALA A 92 -0.40 -20.18 -9.07
CA ALA A 92 0.45 -21.16 -9.75
C ALA A 92 1.96 -20.82 -9.70
N GLY A 93 2.36 -19.76 -8.97
CA GLY A 93 3.75 -19.32 -8.85
C GLY A 93 4.29 -18.56 -10.07
N ALA A 94 3.45 -18.21 -11.05
CA ALA A 94 3.87 -17.43 -12.21
C ALA A 94 3.84 -15.92 -11.90
N LYS A 95 4.84 -15.18 -12.39
CA LYS A 95 4.96 -13.73 -12.21
C LYS A 95 3.82 -12.99 -12.90
N ILE A 96 3.25 -11.99 -12.22
CA ILE A 96 2.21 -11.11 -12.78
C ILE A 96 2.70 -9.65 -12.78
N SER A 97 2.29 -8.89 -13.80
CA SER A 97 2.35 -7.43 -13.78
C SER A 97 1.06 -6.83 -13.22
N LEU A 98 1.18 -5.94 -12.24
CA LEU A 98 0.05 -5.22 -11.66
C LEU A 98 -0.28 -3.91 -12.40
N SER A 99 0.43 -3.57 -13.48
CA SER A 99 0.35 -2.26 -14.15
C SER A 99 -1.05 -1.82 -14.64
N THR A 100 -1.97 -2.77 -14.84
CA THR A 100 -3.36 -2.52 -15.24
C THR A 100 -4.35 -2.52 -14.07
N TYR A 101 -3.89 -2.85 -12.86
CA TYR A 101 -4.71 -2.90 -11.66
C TYR A 101 -4.68 -1.57 -10.91
N ASN A 102 -5.81 -1.21 -10.33
CA ASN A 102 -5.90 -0.20 -9.29
C ASN A 102 -6.13 -0.92 -7.98
N ILE A 103 -5.14 -0.86 -7.09
CA ILE A 103 -5.23 -1.42 -5.76
C ILE A 103 -5.83 -0.32 -4.87
N ASN A 104 -6.99 -0.61 -4.28
CA ASN A 104 -7.84 0.41 -3.66
C ASN A 104 -7.68 0.47 -2.14
N SER A 105 -7.38 -0.66 -1.51
CA SER A 105 -7.26 -0.76 -0.06
C SER A 105 -6.24 -1.81 0.34
N ILE A 106 -5.64 -1.62 1.52
CA ILE A 106 -4.72 -2.55 2.14
C ILE A 106 -4.91 -2.51 3.65
N VAL A 107 -4.82 -3.68 4.28
CA VAL A 107 -4.82 -3.85 5.73
C VAL A 107 -3.67 -4.75 6.15
N TYR A 108 -3.35 -4.73 7.44
CA TYR A 108 -2.42 -5.68 8.06
C TYR A 108 -3.14 -6.40 9.21
N ASP A 109 -3.04 -7.71 9.23
CA ASP A 109 -3.48 -8.59 10.31
C ASP A 109 -2.28 -9.41 10.83
N THR A 110 -2.28 -9.74 12.12
CA THR A 110 -1.16 -10.46 12.74
C THR A 110 -1.12 -11.95 12.38
N GLN A 111 -2.23 -12.53 11.89
CA GLN A 111 -2.31 -13.92 11.44
C GLN A 111 -2.12 -14.02 9.93
N ASP A 112 -2.78 -13.16 9.15
CA ASP A 112 -2.80 -13.19 7.68
C ASP A 112 -1.72 -12.31 7.01
N GLY A 113 -1.06 -11.44 7.77
CA GLY A 113 -0.12 -10.46 7.24
C GLY A 113 -0.83 -9.32 6.51
N PHE A 114 -0.20 -8.80 5.45
CA PHE A 114 -0.78 -7.79 4.59
C PHE A 114 -1.80 -8.38 3.63
N VAL A 115 -2.96 -7.73 3.51
CA VAL A 115 -4.01 -8.09 2.55
C VAL A 115 -4.40 -6.84 1.78
N ALA A 116 -4.28 -6.87 0.45
CA ALA A 116 -4.66 -5.78 -0.44
C ALA A 116 -5.71 -6.22 -1.45
N VAL A 117 -6.60 -5.29 -1.80
CA VAL A 117 -7.72 -5.52 -2.73
C VAL A 117 -7.79 -4.45 -3.80
N GLY A 118 -8.22 -4.81 -5.00
CA GLY A 118 -8.27 -3.92 -6.16
C GLY A 118 -9.40 -4.21 -7.13
N ASN A 119 -9.35 -3.57 -8.30
CA ASN A 119 -10.28 -3.84 -9.39
C ASN A 119 -10.11 -5.26 -9.96
N HIS A 120 -11.08 -5.69 -10.78
CA HIS A 120 -11.11 -7.01 -11.43
C HIS A 120 -11.05 -8.21 -10.48
N GLY A 121 -11.52 -8.04 -9.24
CA GLY A 121 -11.51 -9.11 -8.23
C GLY A 121 -10.11 -9.41 -7.67
N LEU A 122 -9.16 -8.47 -7.82
CA LEU A 122 -7.82 -8.61 -7.28
C LEU A 122 -7.87 -8.72 -5.75
N VAL A 123 -7.34 -9.82 -5.23
CA VAL A 123 -6.98 -9.98 -3.82
C VAL A 123 -5.53 -10.43 -3.78
N MET A 124 -4.70 -9.80 -2.96
CA MET A 124 -3.31 -10.23 -2.80
C MET A 124 -2.89 -10.20 -1.35
N LYS A 125 -2.08 -11.19 -0.96
CA LYS A 125 -1.58 -11.36 0.40
C LYS A 125 -0.06 -11.37 0.44
N SER A 126 0.50 -10.94 1.57
CA SER A 126 1.93 -11.04 1.86
C SER A 126 2.16 -11.10 3.36
N ALA A 127 2.94 -12.07 3.84
CA ALA A 127 3.30 -12.12 5.26
C ALA A 127 4.32 -11.02 5.64
N ASP A 128 5.18 -10.61 4.70
CA ASP A 128 6.38 -9.80 4.96
C ASP A 128 6.44 -8.48 4.18
N GLY A 129 5.46 -8.22 3.32
CA GLY A 129 5.40 -7.04 2.44
C GLY A 129 6.42 -7.05 1.30
N VAL A 130 7.18 -8.14 1.14
CA VAL A 130 8.23 -8.30 0.12
C VAL A 130 7.77 -9.25 -0.98
N MET A 131 7.21 -10.41 -0.63
CA MET A 131 6.68 -11.41 -1.56
C MET A 131 5.15 -11.42 -1.50
N TRP A 132 4.52 -11.32 -2.67
CA TRP A 132 3.07 -11.18 -2.78
C TRP A 132 2.45 -12.29 -3.63
N ALA A 133 1.40 -12.90 -3.09
CA ALA A 133 0.59 -13.87 -3.80
C ALA A 133 -0.75 -13.24 -4.20
N VAL A 134 -1.06 -13.26 -5.49
CA VAL A 134 -2.34 -12.84 -6.06
C VAL A 134 -3.29 -14.01 -6.10
N GLY A 135 -4.40 -13.88 -5.39
CA GLY A 135 -5.57 -14.73 -5.48
C GLY A 135 -6.69 -14.05 -6.27
N ASN A 136 -7.55 -14.84 -6.90
CA ASN A 136 -8.81 -14.32 -7.41
C ASN A 136 -9.83 -14.32 -6.27
N SER A 137 -10.68 -13.30 -6.18
CA SER A 137 -11.89 -13.35 -5.34
C SER A 137 -12.93 -14.30 -5.94
N SER A 138 -12.63 -15.58 -6.10
CA SER A 138 -13.70 -16.58 -6.15
C SER A 138 -14.10 -16.87 -4.72
N TYR A 139 -15.35 -16.60 -4.41
CA TYR A 139 -16.06 -17.13 -3.26
C TYR A 139 -16.15 -18.67 -3.39
N ASP A 140 -15.00 -19.37 -3.48
CA ASP A 140 -14.91 -20.83 -3.64
C ASP A 140 -13.65 -21.45 -2.99
N ASP A 141 -12.75 -20.68 -2.37
CA ASP A 141 -11.56 -21.25 -1.67
C ASP A 141 -11.77 -21.37 -0.14
N TYR A 142 -12.96 -21.83 0.29
CA TYR A 142 -13.14 -22.40 1.64
C TYR A 142 -13.04 -23.93 1.65
N ASP A 143 -12.39 -24.54 0.66
CA ASP A 143 -11.98 -25.94 0.69
C ASP A 143 -10.47 -26.03 0.46
N GLY A 144 -9.66 -25.97 1.51
CA GLY A 144 -8.24 -26.27 1.32
C GLY A 144 -7.21 -25.96 2.40
N ILE A 145 -7.54 -25.36 3.54
CA ILE A 145 -6.57 -25.34 4.65
C ILE A 145 -6.65 -26.68 5.36
N THR A 146 -5.98 -27.68 4.79
CA THR A 146 -5.58 -28.86 5.57
C THR A 146 -4.83 -28.37 6.79
N GLN A 147 -5.38 -28.72 7.97
CA GLN A 147 -4.60 -28.82 9.18
C GLN A 147 -3.28 -29.51 8.86
N LEU A 148 -2.17 -28.88 9.22
CA LEU A 148 -0.92 -29.61 9.42
C LEU A 148 -0.51 -29.43 10.87
N ASN A 149 -0.32 -30.60 11.48
CA ASN A 149 -0.01 -30.87 12.88
C ASN A 149 1.22 -30.13 13.41
#